data_AF-A0AAV3XEB4-F1
#
_entry.id   AF-A0AAV3XEB4-F1
#
_cell.length_a   1.000
_cell.length_b   1.000
_cell.length_c   1.000
_cell.angle_alpha   90.00
_cell.angle_beta   90.00
_cell.angle_gamma   90.00
#
_symmetry.space_group_name_H-M   'P 1'
#
loop_
_entity.id
_entity.type
_entity.pdbx_description
1 polymer ?
#
loop_
_entity_poly.entity_id
_entity_poly.type
_entity_poly.pdbx_seq_one_letter_code
_entity_poly.pdbx_strand_id
1 'polypeptide(L)'
;MKERSVIGLMVSLTIWATGSSPVLAQSQRYPTNAELRQLLRTFNTVPSSANLPTEDRRTLSEKRALESFVTSWSRVDPAVAPFLGQWGGIEESISIFPSNVRGRVCIIFMGSGESSADFDIGNVSNSQIRTNRSFGRSLIIRQGNRLGLAGIYRNGAGISAYEFPRPLRIPTNSSLLNLSNASRIIQQFNAAGCTNSLPNRR
;
A
#
# COMPACT_ATOMS: atom_id res chain seq x y z
N MET A 1 -60.50 -38.26 25.04
CA MET A 1 -59.42 -38.60 24.11
C MET A 1 -59.45 -37.54 23.01
N LYS A 2 -58.69 -36.44 23.15
CA LYS A 2 -57.37 -36.22 22.55
C LYS A 2 -57.35 -36.61 21.08
N GLU A 3 -57.59 -35.65 20.18
CA GLU A 3 -56.82 -35.49 18.94
C GLU A 3 -56.74 -33.99 18.60
N ARG A 4 -55.49 -33.52 18.49
CA ARG A 4 -55.10 -32.17 18.10
C ARG A 4 -54.74 -32.25 16.61
N SER A 5 -55.41 -31.49 15.74
CA SER A 5 -54.98 -31.38 14.35
C SER A 5 -53.90 -30.31 14.22
N VAL A 6 -52.74 -30.72 13.70
CA VAL A 6 -51.50 -29.95 13.63
C VAL A 6 -51.45 -29.17 12.32
N ILE A 7 -51.30 -27.85 12.44
CA ILE A 7 -50.98 -26.93 11.35
C ILE A 7 -49.52 -27.18 10.92
N GLY A 8 -49.32 -27.70 9.72
CA GLY A 8 -48.00 -27.87 9.11
C GLY A 8 -47.71 -26.79 8.08
N LEU A 9 -47.19 -25.64 8.51
CA LEU A 9 -46.67 -24.59 7.64
C LEU A 9 -45.13 -24.65 7.69
N MET A 10 -44.53 -25.41 6.78
CA MET A 10 -43.08 -25.45 6.57
C MET A 10 -42.66 -24.15 5.88
N VAL A 11 -42.17 -23.19 6.64
CA VAL A 11 -41.46 -22.02 6.12
C VAL A 11 -39.99 -22.39 5.98
N SER A 12 -39.59 -22.72 4.76
CA SER A 12 -38.19 -22.96 4.38
C SER A 12 -37.43 -21.64 4.45
N LEU A 13 -36.72 -21.39 5.55
CA LEU A 13 -35.81 -20.25 5.68
C LEU A 13 -34.54 -20.54 4.88
N THR A 14 -34.51 -20.16 3.60
CA THR A 14 -33.29 -20.15 2.81
C THR A 14 -32.42 -18.98 3.26
N ILE A 15 -31.51 -19.24 4.20
CA ILE A 15 -30.43 -18.31 4.52
C ILE A 15 -29.48 -18.31 3.32
N TRP A 16 -29.66 -17.33 2.44
CA TRP A 16 -28.62 -16.95 1.50
C TRP A 16 -27.48 -16.38 2.33
N ALA A 17 -26.50 -17.21 2.64
CA ALA A 17 -25.20 -16.75 3.09
C ALA A 17 -24.55 -16.02 1.91
N THR A 18 -24.92 -14.75 1.71
CA THR A 18 -24.11 -13.82 0.94
C THR A 18 -22.77 -13.73 1.66
N GLY A 19 -21.82 -14.54 1.21
CA GLY A 19 -20.41 -14.40 1.52
C GLY A 19 -19.91 -13.08 0.98
N SER A 20 -20.31 -11.99 1.63
CA SER A 20 -19.64 -10.72 1.54
C SER A 20 -18.31 -10.93 2.23
N SER A 21 -17.30 -11.32 1.45
CA SER A 21 -15.91 -11.13 1.86
C SER A 21 -15.81 -9.70 2.35
N PRO A 22 -15.62 -9.44 3.65
CA PRO A 22 -15.53 -8.08 4.06
C PRO A 22 -14.24 -7.55 3.43
N VAL A 23 -14.40 -6.45 2.73
CA VAL A 23 -13.41 -5.41 2.52
C VAL A 23 -12.56 -5.25 3.79
N LEU A 24 -11.26 -4.95 3.60
CA LEU A 24 -10.27 -4.66 4.64
C LEU A 24 -10.87 -3.94 5.86
N ALA A 25 -11.22 -4.69 6.91
CA ALA A 25 -11.44 -4.11 8.23
C ALA A 25 -10.05 -3.80 8.82
N GLN A 26 -9.39 -2.79 8.26
CA GLN A 26 -8.11 -2.29 8.75
C GLN A 26 -8.32 -1.66 10.12
N SER A 27 -7.61 -2.15 11.13
CA SER A 27 -7.84 -1.71 12.51
C SER A 27 -7.44 -0.25 12.72
N GLN A 28 -8.11 0.41 13.67
CA GLN A 28 -7.83 1.78 14.08
C GLN A 28 -6.55 1.93 14.93
N ARG A 29 -5.60 0.99 14.93
CA ARG A 29 -4.33 1.18 15.66
C ARG A 29 -3.15 0.72 14.82
N TYR A 30 -2.01 1.32 15.12
CA TYR A 30 -0.72 0.83 14.63
C TYR A 30 -0.34 -0.47 15.36
N PRO A 31 0.53 -1.30 14.76
CA PRO A 31 1.26 -2.34 15.50
C PRO A 31 1.99 -1.75 16.71
N THR A 32 1.95 -2.47 17.82
CA THR A 32 2.77 -2.17 19.01
C THR A 32 4.25 -2.42 18.70
N ASN A 33 5.15 -1.87 19.52
CA ASN A 33 6.59 -2.11 19.37
C ASN A 33 6.97 -3.60 19.51
N ALA A 34 6.21 -4.39 20.28
CA ALA A 34 6.45 -5.82 20.41
C ALA A 34 6.03 -6.57 19.14
N GLU A 35 4.82 -6.32 18.64
CA GLU A 35 4.32 -6.85 17.36
C GLU A 35 5.26 -6.47 16.21
N LEU A 36 5.67 -5.21 16.13
CA LEU A 36 6.53 -4.73 15.05
C LEU A 36 7.91 -5.40 15.08
N ARG A 37 8.52 -5.55 16.26
CA ARG A 37 9.79 -6.28 16.39
C ARG A 37 9.64 -7.73 15.94
N GLN A 38 8.52 -8.38 16.24
CA GLN A 38 8.26 -9.73 15.77
C GLN A 38 8.18 -9.79 14.24
N LEU A 39 7.42 -8.89 13.63
CA LEU A 39 7.27 -8.82 12.17
C LEU A 39 8.61 -8.57 11.47
N LEU A 40 9.44 -7.67 12.01
CA LEU A 40 10.74 -7.36 11.44
C LEU A 40 11.74 -8.53 11.52
N ARG A 41 11.62 -9.43 12.50
CA ARG A 41 12.45 -10.65 12.57
C ARG A 41 12.18 -11.61 11.42
N THR A 42 10.93 -11.69 10.97
CA THR A 42 10.50 -12.59 9.89
C THR A 42 10.38 -11.88 8.55
N PHE A 43 10.64 -10.58 8.47
CA PHE A 43 10.35 -9.79 7.27
C PHE A 43 11.10 -10.26 6.02
N ASN A 44 12.33 -10.75 6.18
CA ASN A 44 13.12 -11.30 5.06
C ASN A 44 12.54 -12.59 4.49
N THR A 45 11.71 -13.32 5.24
CA THR A 45 11.09 -14.57 4.78
C THR A 45 9.69 -14.36 4.22
N VAL A 46 9.14 -13.14 4.29
CA VAL A 46 7.82 -12.82 3.73
C VAL A 46 7.94 -12.77 2.21
N PRO A 47 7.12 -13.51 1.46
CA PRO A 47 7.18 -13.48 0.01
C PRO A 47 6.68 -12.12 -0.53
N SER A 48 7.35 -11.61 -1.55
CA SER A 48 7.01 -10.39 -2.29
C SER A 48 6.42 -10.69 -3.68
N SER A 49 6.47 -11.94 -4.12
CA SER A 49 5.94 -12.43 -5.40
C SER A 49 5.23 -13.78 -5.23
N ALA A 50 4.11 -14.00 -5.93
CA ALA A 50 3.36 -15.25 -5.85
C ALA A 50 4.02 -16.40 -6.62
N ASN A 51 4.63 -16.12 -7.78
CA ASN A 51 5.02 -17.16 -8.76
C ASN A 51 6.25 -16.80 -9.62
N LEU A 52 7.13 -15.90 -9.19
CA LEU A 52 8.28 -15.44 -10.00
C LEU A 52 9.59 -15.56 -9.23
N PRO A 53 10.73 -15.86 -9.89
CA PRO A 53 12.02 -15.78 -9.22
C PRO A 53 12.18 -14.39 -8.59
N THR A 54 12.77 -14.34 -7.40
CA THR A 54 13.15 -13.14 -6.63
C THR A 54 14.27 -12.34 -7.33
N GLU A 55 14.25 -12.31 -8.66
CA GLU A 55 15.26 -11.70 -9.50
C GLU A 55 14.84 -10.27 -9.85
N ASP A 56 15.78 -9.36 -9.72
CA ASP A 56 15.61 -7.96 -10.07
C ASP A 56 15.54 -7.77 -11.59
N ARG A 57 14.32 -7.78 -12.14
CA ARG A 57 14.04 -7.59 -13.58
C ARG A 57 14.12 -6.14 -14.05
N ARG A 58 14.68 -5.22 -13.27
CA ARG A 58 14.88 -3.84 -13.73
C ARG A 58 16.06 -3.77 -14.69
N THR A 59 15.88 -3.04 -15.77
CA THR A 59 16.96 -2.69 -16.69
C THR A 59 17.98 -1.78 -15.99
N LEU A 60 19.22 -1.74 -16.50
CA LEU A 60 20.24 -0.81 -16.00
C LEU A 60 19.78 0.66 -16.07
N SER A 61 19.02 1.00 -17.12
CA SER A 61 18.43 2.33 -17.27
C SER A 61 17.43 2.65 -16.16
N GLU A 62 16.53 1.71 -15.83
CA GLU A 62 15.58 1.88 -14.72
C GLU A 62 16.30 2.04 -13.37
N LYS A 63 17.35 1.25 -13.12
CA LYS A 63 18.14 1.35 -11.88
C LYS A 63 18.79 2.72 -11.76
N ARG A 64 19.44 3.21 -12.82
CA ARG A 64 20.08 4.53 -12.87
C ARG A 64 19.09 5.68 -12.74
N ALA A 65 17.93 5.58 -13.40
CA ALA A 65 16.89 6.61 -13.33
C ALA A 65 16.35 6.74 -11.90
N LEU A 66 16.07 5.62 -11.23
CA LEU A 66 15.64 5.62 -9.83
C LEU A 66 16.75 6.15 -8.91
N GLU A 67 17.98 5.67 -9.07
CA GLU A 67 19.12 6.09 -8.25
C GLU A 67 19.36 7.60 -8.36
N SER A 68 19.33 8.16 -9.57
CA SER A 68 19.45 9.60 -9.80
C SER A 68 18.32 10.39 -9.16
N PHE A 69 17.09 9.90 -9.26
CA PHE A 69 15.92 10.50 -8.64
C PHE A 69 16.05 10.51 -7.10
N VAL A 70 16.34 9.37 -6.49
CA VAL A 70 16.55 9.22 -5.04
C VAL A 70 17.71 10.10 -4.56
N THR A 71 18.82 10.12 -5.29
CA THR A 71 20.01 10.93 -4.95
C THR A 71 19.74 12.43 -5.03
N SER A 72 18.89 12.86 -5.97
CA SER A 72 18.51 14.27 -6.07
C SER A 72 17.64 14.68 -4.89
N TRP A 73 16.65 13.85 -4.54
CA TRP A 73 15.77 14.09 -3.41
C TRP A 73 16.45 13.95 -2.05
N SER A 74 17.48 13.12 -1.91
CA SER A 74 18.20 12.96 -0.64
C SER A 74 18.87 14.24 -0.16
N ARG A 75 19.15 15.18 -1.06
CA ARG A 75 19.71 16.50 -0.73
C ARG A 75 18.69 17.45 -0.11
N VAL A 76 17.41 17.28 -0.43
CA VAL A 76 16.32 18.17 0.00
C VAL A 76 15.51 17.55 1.14
N ASP A 77 15.25 16.24 1.05
CA ASP A 77 14.54 15.46 2.05
C ASP A 77 15.16 14.07 2.24
N PRO A 78 16.27 13.97 3.00
CA PRO A 78 16.99 12.72 3.20
C PRO A 78 16.19 11.65 3.94
N ALA A 79 15.16 12.04 4.71
CA ALA A 79 14.30 11.09 5.42
C ALA A 79 13.33 10.39 4.46
N VAL A 80 12.80 11.14 3.48
CA VAL A 80 11.86 10.64 2.46
C VAL A 80 12.56 9.84 1.37
N ALA A 81 13.71 10.32 0.89
CA ALA A 81 14.39 9.79 -0.30
C ALA A 81 14.54 8.25 -0.34
N PRO A 82 14.88 7.55 0.76
CA PRO A 82 14.99 6.10 0.80
C PRO A 82 13.74 5.35 0.34
N PHE A 83 12.55 5.92 0.52
CA PHE A 83 11.28 5.25 0.25
C PHE A 83 10.77 5.46 -1.19
N LEU A 84 11.36 6.40 -1.92
CA LEU A 84 10.83 6.82 -3.21
C LEU A 84 10.96 5.71 -4.26
N GLY A 85 9.92 5.56 -5.08
CA GLY A 85 9.85 4.54 -6.12
C GLY A 85 8.50 3.84 -6.17
N GLN A 86 8.32 3.03 -7.23
CA GLN A 86 7.20 2.11 -7.35
C GLN A 86 7.64 0.71 -6.92
N TRP A 87 7.12 0.23 -5.81
CA TRP A 87 7.45 -1.04 -5.19
C TRP A 87 6.43 -2.11 -5.60
N GLY A 88 6.89 -3.26 -6.10
CA GLY A 88 6.02 -4.35 -6.51
C GLY A 88 5.86 -5.39 -5.41
N GLY A 89 4.63 -5.83 -5.16
CA GLY A 89 4.27 -6.91 -4.23
C GLY A 89 3.49 -8.02 -4.94
N ILE A 90 2.83 -8.86 -4.15
CA ILE A 90 2.01 -9.98 -4.67
C ILE A 90 0.71 -9.42 -5.24
N GLU A 91 0.66 -9.28 -6.57
CA GLU A 91 -0.50 -8.75 -7.32
C GLU A 91 -0.88 -7.29 -6.97
N GLU A 92 -0.05 -6.60 -6.22
CA GLU A 92 -0.25 -5.22 -5.78
C GLU A 92 1.02 -4.39 -5.96
N SER A 93 0.88 -3.07 -5.94
CA SER A 93 2.03 -2.17 -5.93
C SER A 93 1.81 -0.93 -5.07
N ILE A 94 2.90 -0.40 -4.53
CA ILE A 94 2.94 0.84 -3.76
C ILE A 94 3.86 1.81 -4.48
N SER A 95 3.32 2.94 -4.92
CA SER A 95 4.12 4.05 -5.45
C SER A 95 4.25 5.13 -4.39
N ILE A 96 5.48 5.47 -4.02
CA ILE A 96 5.79 6.48 -3.00
C ILE A 96 6.46 7.67 -3.68
N PHE A 97 5.77 8.81 -3.65
CA PHE A 97 6.18 10.06 -4.27
C PHE A 97 6.61 11.07 -3.20
N PRO A 98 7.60 11.92 -3.50
CA PRO A 98 7.90 13.08 -2.66
C PRO A 98 6.76 14.10 -2.71
N SER A 99 6.64 14.89 -1.65
CA SER A 99 5.77 16.07 -1.55
C SER A 99 6.62 17.33 -1.42
N ASN A 100 6.05 18.48 -1.78
CA ASN A 100 6.64 19.80 -1.48
C ASN A 100 6.65 20.15 0.02
N VAL A 101 6.03 19.32 0.88
CA VAL A 101 6.11 19.42 2.34
C VAL A 101 7.17 18.47 2.87
N ARG A 102 8.15 19.01 3.61
CA ARG A 102 9.25 18.23 4.20
C ARG A 102 8.73 17.13 5.13
N GLY A 103 9.31 15.94 5.02
CA GLY A 103 8.94 14.75 5.79
C GLY A 103 7.62 14.13 5.36
N ARG A 104 7.00 14.58 4.27
CA ARG A 104 5.73 14.06 3.77
C ARG A 104 5.94 13.29 2.47
N VAL A 105 5.20 12.20 2.32
CA VAL A 105 5.10 11.43 1.09
C VAL A 105 3.66 11.28 0.65
N CYS A 106 3.50 11.07 -0.64
CA CYS A 106 2.24 10.68 -1.22
C CYS A 106 2.34 9.23 -1.67
N ILE A 107 1.30 8.46 -1.39
CA ILE A 107 1.31 7.02 -1.58
C ILE A 107 0.12 6.67 -2.47
N ILE A 108 0.40 6.00 -3.57
CA ILE A 108 -0.64 5.38 -4.40
C ILE A 108 -0.48 3.88 -4.26
N PHE A 109 -1.47 3.25 -3.64
CA PHE A 109 -1.61 1.81 -3.58
C PHE A 109 -2.43 1.34 -4.77
N MET A 110 -2.08 0.21 -5.39
CA MET A 110 -2.85 -0.43 -6.46
C MET A 110 -2.95 -1.93 -6.12
N GLY A 111 -4.17 -2.44 -5.92
CA GLY A 111 -4.42 -3.85 -5.58
C GLY A 111 -5.01 -4.69 -6.72
N SER A 112 -5.19 -6.01 -6.48
CA SER A 112 -5.67 -7.00 -7.47
C SER A 112 -7.18 -7.23 -7.53
N GLY A 113 -7.99 -6.50 -6.75
CA GLY A 113 -9.46 -6.62 -6.77
C GLY A 113 -10.15 -5.32 -7.20
N GLU A 114 -11.03 -5.43 -8.20
CA GLU A 114 -11.88 -4.35 -8.76
C GLU A 114 -11.22 -2.97 -8.85
N SER A 115 -10.30 -2.77 -9.80
CA SER A 115 -9.89 -1.41 -10.24
C SER A 115 -9.67 -0.40 -9.10
N SER A 116 -9.10 -0.84 -7.99
CA SER A 116 -9.00 -0.03 -6.77
C SER A 116 -7.55 0.42 -6.62
N ALA A 117 -7.31 1.68 -7.01
CA ALA A 117 -6.17 2.40 -6.49
C ALA A 117 -6.62 3.27 -5.34
N ASP A 118 -5.77 3.45 -4.34
CA ASP A 118 -6.03 4.33 -3.22
C ASP A 118 -4.89 5.32 -3.05
N PHE A 119 -5.25 6.56 -2.78
CA PHE A 119 -4.31 7.63 -2.46
C PHE A 119 -4.26 7.85 -0.96
N ASP A 120 -3.08 7.86 -0.36
CA ASP A 120 -2.86 8.30 1.02
C ASP A 120 -1.66 9.26 1.13
N ILE A 121 -1.60 9.96 2.25
CA ILE A 121 -0.47 10.81 2.64
C ILE A 121 0.21 10.17 3.85
N GLY A 122 1.50 9.95 3.71
CA GLY A 122 2.36 9.45 4.79
C GLY A 122 3.22 10.56 5.38
N ASN A 123 3.51 10.46 6.67
CA ASN A 123 4.56 11.27 7.29
C ASN A 123 5.74 10.38 7.71
N VAL A 124 6.94 10.81 7.38
CA VAL A 124 8.18 10.11 7.69
C VAL A 124 8.70 10.55 9.05
N SER A 125 8.89 9.57 9.93
CA SER A 125 9.51 9.78 11.24
C SER A 125 10.19 8.49 11.68
N ASN A 126 11.34 8.59 12.35
CA ASN A 126 12.08 7.43 12.86
C ASN A 126 12.36 6.36 11.78
N SER A 127 12.70 6.80 10.55
CA SER A 127 12.95 5.92 9.40
C SER A 127 11.77 5.01 9.03
N GLN A 128 10.54 5.49 9.26
CA GLN A 128 9.29 4.81 8.90
C GLN A 128 8.29 5.82 8.37
N ILE A 129 7.42 5.39 7.46
CA ILE A 129 6.27 6.19 7.05
C ILE A 129 5.06 5.76 7.86
N ARG A 130 4.36 6.71 8.46
CA ARG A 130 3.07 6.50 9.13
C ARG A 130 1.93 6.94 8.23
N THR A 131 0.99 6.05 7.99
CA THR A 131 -0.23 6.30 7.20
C THR A 131 -1.44 6.31 8.11
N ASN A 132 -2.51 6.98 7.70
CA ASN A 132 -3.65 7.24 8.59
C ASN A 132 -5.03 7.10 7.93
N ARG A 133 -5.11 6.98 6.59
CA ARG A 133 -6.40 7.09 5.90
C ARG A 133 -6.70 5.85 5.09
N SER A 134 -6.25 5.83 3.84
CA SER A 134 -6.92 5.06 2.79
C SER A 134 -6.67 3.57 2.86
N PHE A 135 -5.54 3.15 3.44
CA PHE A 135 -5.26 1.74 3.79
C PHE A 135 -5.01 1.59 5.30
N GLY A 136 -5.73 2.38 6.11
CA GLY A 136 -5.70 2.32 7.56
C GLY A 136 -4.38 2.80 8.19
N ARG A 137 -4.29 2.62 9.52
CA ARG A 137 -3.11 2.98 10.31
C ARG A 137 -2.03 1.93 10.12
N SER A 138 -1.09 2.21 9.22
CA SER A 138 -0.01 1.30 8.84
C SER A 138 1.36 1.97 8.94
N LEU A 139 2.38 1.15 9.08
CA LEU A 139 3.79 1.55 9.11
C LEU A 139 4.48 1.01 7.87
N ILE A 140 5.07 1.89 7.07
CA ILE A 140 5.93 1.48 5.95
C ILE A 140 7.38 1.58 6.38
N ILE A 141 8.11 0.49 6.22
CA ILE A 141 9.49 0.34 6.68
C ILE A 141 10.33 -0.17 5.53
N ARG A 142 11.57 0.33 5.42
CA ARG A 142 12.50 -0.12 4.38
C ARG A 142 13.66 -0.88 5.00
N GLN A 143 14.03 -2.00 4.39
CA GLN A 143 15.27 -2.73 4.66
C GLN A 143 15.94 -3.08 3.33
N GLY A 144 16.99 -2.34 2.96
CA GLY A 144 17.67 -2.52 1.67
C GLY A 144 16.73 -2.28 0.48
N ASN A 145 16.57 -3.29 -0.39
CA ASN A 145 15.67 -3.24 -1.54
C ASN A 145 14.28 -3.82 -1.25
N ARG A 146 13.92 -3.98 0.03
CA ARG A 146 12.62 -4.45 0.48
C ARG A 146 11.88 -3.35 1.22
N LEU A 147 10.58 -3.25 0.97
CA LEU A 147 9.64 -2.37 1.63
C LEU A 147 8.59 -3.23 2.32
N GLY A 148 8.35 -2.97 3.60
CA GLY A 148 7.37 -3.67 4.41
C GLY A 148 6.21 -2.76 4.74
N LEU A 149 4.99 -3.18 4.45
CA LEU A 149 3.76 -2.53 4.93
C LEU A 149 3.26 -3.31 6.13
N ALA A 150 3.52 -2.80 7.33
CA ALA A 150 3.09 -3.41 8.58
C ALA A 150 1.78 -2.77 9.06
N GLY A 151 0.78 -3.58 9.34
CA GLY A 151 -0.55 -3.12 9.76
C GLY A 151 -1.25 -4.13 10.66
N ILE A 152 -2.43 -3.76 11.14
CA ILE A 152 -3.31 -4.70 11.85
C ILE A 152 -4.38 -5.18 10.88
N TYR A 153 -4.35 -6.49 10.64
CA TYR A 153 -5.31 -7.23 9.83
C TYR A 153 -6.21 -8.04 10.75
N ARG A 154 -7.18 -8.77 10.18
CA ARG A 154 -8.18 -9.53 10.96
C ARG A 154 -7.58 -10.47 12.01
N ASN A 155 -6.44 -11.07 11.71
CA ASN A 155 -5.80 -12.09 12.54
C ASN A 155 -4.67 -11.51 13.40
N GLY A 156 -4.58 -10.18 13.54
CA GLY A 156 -3.54 -9.48 14.30
C GLY A 156 -2.57 -8.71 13.41
N ALA A 157 -1.40 -8.40 13.97
CA ALA A 157 -0.37 -7.66 13.25
C ALA A 157 0.22 -8.51 12.11
N GLY A 158 0.37 -7.92 10.93
CA GLY A 158 0.95 -8.55 9.75
C GLY A 158 1.89 -7.59 9.03
N ILE A 159 2.66 -8.12 8.08
CA ILE A 159 3.52 -7.33 7.20
C ILE A 159 3.49 -7.89 5.79
N SER A 160 3.16 -7.05 4.81
CA SER A 160 3.31 -7.36 3.38
C SER A 160 4.68 -6.91 2.90
N ALA A 161 5.29 -7.66 1.99
CA ALA A 161 6.59 -7.33 1.41
C ALA A 161 6.46 -6.86 -0.05
N TYR A 162 7.21 -5.82 -0.38
CA TYR A 162 7.38 -5.30 -1.72
C TYR A 162 8.87 -5.16 -2.02
N GLU A 163 9.27 -5.33 -3.27
CA GLU A 163 10.67 -5.37 -3.66
C GLU A 163 10.95 -4.63 -4.97
N PHE A 164 12.24 -4.45 -5.24
CA PHE A 164 12.79 -3.96 -6.50
C PHE A 164 12.10 -2.67 -7.01
N PRO A 165 12.25 -1.55 -6.27
CA PRO A 165 11.56 -0.32 -6.62
C PRO A 165 11.90 0.10 -8.05
N ARG A 166 10.88 0.44 -8.84
CA ARG A 166 11.02 0.97 -10.20
C ARG A 166 10.95 2.50 -10.19
N PRO A 167 11.44 3.17 -11.23
CA PRO A 167 11.21 4.60 -11.42
C PRO A 167 9.72 4.94 -11.35
N LEU A 168 9.40 6.07 -10.70
CA LEU A 168 8.04 6.55 -10.57
C LEU A 168 7.48 6.99 -11.94
N ARG A 169 6.25 6.60 -12.21
CA ARG A 169 5.46 7.11 -13.34
C ARG A 169 4.46 8.14 -12.83
N ILE A 170 4.20 9.18 -13.63
CA ILE A 170 3.19 10.19 -13.29
C ILE A 170 1.83 9.48 -13.22
N PRO A 171 1.04 9.66 -12.15
CA PRO A 171 -0.35 9.27 -12.18
C PRO A 171 -1.08 10.18 -13.19
N THR A 172 -1.24 9.71 -14.41
CA THR A 172 -2.06 10.35 -15.45
C THR A 172 -3.38 9.61 -15.58
N ASN A 173 -4.39 10.27 -16.17
CA ASN A 173 -5.62 9.57 -16.58
C ASN A 173 -5.28 8.33 -17.42
N SER A 174 -4.25 8.40 -18.27
CA SER A 174 -3.74 7.29 -19.09
C SER A 174 -3.05 6.16 -18.28
N SER A 175 -2.41 6.48 -17.16
CA SER A 175 -1.73 5.48 -16.30
C SER A 175 -2.68 4.82 -15.30
N LEU A 176 -3.83 5.45 -15.06
CA LEU A 176 -4.91 4.99 -14.16
C LEU A 176 -6.18 4.64 -14.95
N LEU A 177 -6.06 4.39 -16.27
CA LEU A 177 -7.20 4.04 -17.12
C LEU A 177 -7.92 2.83 -16.54
N ASN A 178 -9.25 2.91 -16.52
CA ASN A 178 -10.18 1.91 -15.97
C ASN A 178 -10.37 1.94 -14.44
N LEU A 179 -9.75 2.89 -13.72
CA LEU A 179 -10.05 3.14 -12.32
C LEU A 179 -11.13 4.22 -12.22
N SER A 180 -12.28 3.87 -11.63
CA SER A 180 -13.41 4.80 -11.44
C SER A 180 -13.06 6.03 -10.58
N ASN A 181 -11.97 5.94 -9.80
CA ASN A 181 -11.50 6.98 -8.89
C ASN A 181 -10.22 7.71 -9.37
N ALA A 182 -9.75 7.48 -10.61
CA ALA A 182 -8.52 8.07 -11.14
C ALA A 182 -8.48 9.61 -11.00
N SER A 183 -9.55 10.31 -11.37
CA SER A 183 -9.61 11.78 -11.28
C SER A 183 -9.50 12.28 -9.84
N ARG A 184 -10.10 11.56 -8.88
CA ARG A 184 -10.00 11.88 -7.45
C ARG A 184 -8.56 11.72 -6.95
N ILE A 185 -7.89 10.63 -7.32
CA ILE A 185 -6.49 10.37 -6.95
C ILE A 185 -5.59 11.49 -7.50
N ILE A 186 -5.76 11.86 -8.77
CA ILE A 186 -4.97 12.93 -9.39
C ILE A 186 -5.21 14.28 -8.70
N GLN A 187 -6.46 14.61 -8.37
CA GLN A 187 -6.77 15.82 -7.63
C GLN A 187 -6.11 15.83 -6.24
N GLN A 188 -6.20 14.72 -5.50
CA GLN A 188 -5.57 14.60 -4.18
C GLN A 188 -4.04 14.65 -4.25
N PHE A 189 -3.44 14.01 -5.26
CA PHE A 189 -2.01 14.06 -5.56
C PHE A 189 -1.53 15.49 -5.81
N ASN A 190 -2.23 16.23 -6.67
CA ASN A 190 -1.90 17.63 -6.95
C ASN A 190 -2.10 18.52 -5.72
N ALA A 191 -3.21 18.36 -5.00
CA ALA A 191 -3.50 19.14 -3.80
C ALA A 191 -2.51 18.91 -2.66
N ALA A 192 -1.93 17.71 -2.57
CA ALA A 192 -0.90 17.37 -1.60
C ALA A 192 0.53 17.79 -2.04
N GLY A 193 0.65 18.45 -3.19
CA GLY A 193 1.92 18.95 -3.72
C GLY A 193 2.91 17.84 -4.08
N CYS A 194 2.39 16.68 -4.47
CA CYS A 194 3.19 15.53 -4.84
C CYS A 194 3.79 15.72 -6.24
N THR A 195 4.94 15.10 -6.49
CA THR A 195 5.56 15.13 -7.82
C THR A 195 6.39 13.87 -8.08
N ASN A 196 6.67 13.58 -9.35
CA ASN A 196 7.73 12.64 -9.74
C ASN A 196 8.90 13.35 -10.45
N SER A 197 8.92 14.68 -10.44
CA SER A 197 10.01 15.49 -10.98
C SER A 197 11.19 15.54 -10.01
N LEU A 198 12.35 15.93 -10.54
CA LEU A 198 13.48 16.31 -9.69
C LEU A 198 13.07 17.47 -8.77
N PRO A 199 13.68 17.57 -7.57
CA PRO A 199 13.40 18.69 -6.68
C PRO A 199 13.83 20.00 -7.36
N ASN A 200 13.08 21.06 -7.12
CA ASN A 200 13.49 22.40 -7.57
C ASN A 200 14.83 22.73 -6.92
N ARG A 201 15.84 23.04 -7.75
CA ARG A 201 17.10 23.61 -7.27
C ARG A 201 16.77 25.00 -6.70
N ARG A 202 16.55 25.09 -5.40
CA ARG A 202 16.53 26.36 -4.67
C ARG A 202 17.92 26.59 -4.09
#